data_AF-A0A821Q5S9-F1
#
_entry.id   AF-A0A821Q5S9-F1
#
_cell.length_a   1.000
_cell.length_b   1.000
_cell.length_c   1.000
_cell.angle_alpha   90.00
_cell.angle_beta   90.00
_cell.angle_gamma   90.00
#
_symmetry.space_group_name_H-M   'P 1'
#
loop_
_entity.id
_entity.type
_entity.pdbx_description
1 polymer ?
#
loop_
_entity_poly.entity_id
_entity_poly.type
_entity_poly.pdbx_seq_one_letter_code
_entity_poly.pdbx_strand_id
1 'polypeptide(L)'
;MANNRQLSTIEYFVTYQFCTFNELFTILSYTPQLRCLKIFNSIDIDTNIQTILPITLSNLTDISIPMNDVKFDEFEILIRKIDAKLKVLRVTTQS
;
A
#
# COMPACT_ATOMS: atom_id res chain seq x y z
N MET A 1 21.09 7.97 13.85
CA MET A 1 21.58 8.49 12.56
C MET A 1 20.36 8.94 11.76
N ALA A 2 20.21 10.24 11.52
CA ALA A 2 19.13 10.75 10.68
C ALA A 2 19.48 10.48 9.20
N ASN A 3 18.75 9.57 8.56
CA ASN A 3 18.91 9.31 7.14
C ASN A 3 18.33 10.54 6.39
N ASN A 4 19.20 11.40 5.86
CA ASN A 4 18.84 12.55 4.99
C ASN A 4 18.34 12.07 3.62
N ARG A 5 17.46 11.05 3.57
CA ARG A 5 16.83 10.65 2.31
C ARG A 5 15.74 11.66 2.00
N GLN A 6 15.94 12.41 0.93
CA GLN A 6 14.91 13.29 0.39
C GLN A 6 13.69 12.45 0.02
N LEU A 7 12.58 12.68 0.72
CA LEU A 7 11.32 11.99 0.46
C LEU A 7 10.75 12.46 -0.87
N SER A 8 10.08 11.55 -1.56
CA SER A 8 9.50 11.80 -2.87
C SER A 8 8.27 12.69 -2.79
N THR A 9 8.07 13.51 -3.82
CA THR A 9 6.86 14.32 -4.04
C THR A 9 5.80 13.59 -4.85
N ILE A 10 5.98 12.29 -5.14
CA ILE A 10 5.01 11.47 -5.87
C ILE A 10 3.67 11.45 -5.14
N GLU A 11 2.63 11.91 -5.84
CA GLU A 11 1.23 11.86 -5.38
C GLU A 11 0.45 10.66 -5.95
N TYR A 12 0.90 10.08 -7.07
CA TYR A 12 0.23 8.99 -7.78
C TYR A 12 1.19 7.84 -8.06
N PHE A 13 0.88 6.67 -7.55
CA PHE A 13 1.65 5.45 -7.81
C PHE A 13 0.74 4.41 -8.45
N VAL A 14 1.13 3.96 -9.64
CA VAL A 14 0.39 2.97 -10.41
C VAL A 14 1.35 1.88 -10.83
N THR A 15 1.02 0.63 -10.54
CA THR A 15 1.85 -0.53 -10.92
C THR A 15 1.02 -1.70 -11.43
N TYR A 16 1.59 -2.35 -12.45
CA TYR A 16 1.14 -3.63 -13.02
C TYR A 16 2.14 -4.74 -12.73
N GLN A 17 3.04 -4.54 -11.76
CA GLN A 17 4.02 -5.55 -11.38
C GLN A 17 3.50 -6.36 -10.19
N PHE A 18 3.88 -7.63 -10.15
CA PHE A 18 3.77 -8.42 -8.92
C PHE A 18 4.75 -7.83 -7.90
N CYS A 19 4.28 -7.64 -6.67
CA CYS A 19 5.12 -7.18 -5.58
C CYS A 19 4.69 -7.84 -4.28
N THR A 20 5.61 -7.97 -3.34
CA THR A 20 5.26 -8.38 -1.99
C THR A 20 4.77 -7.18 -1.17
N PHE A 21 4.09 -7.45 -0.07
CA PHE A 21 3.72 -6.42 0.90
C PHE A 21 4.94 -5.61 1.36
N ASN A 22 6.07 -6.26 1.62
CA ASN A 22 7.27 -5.56 2.10
C ASN A 22 7.83 -4.58 1.06
N GLU A 23 7.81 -4.97 -0.22
CA GLU A 23 8.25 -4.11 -1.32
C GLU A 23 7.32 -2.91 -1.48
N LEU A 24 6.01 -3.15 -1.43
CA LEU A 24 5.01 -2.08 -1.48
C LEU A 24 5.21 -1.09 -0.33
N PHE A 25 5.30 -1.57 0.92
CA PHE A 25 5.52 -0.71 2.08
C PHE A 25 6.85 0.04 2.00
N THR A 26 7.90 -0.59 1.47
CA THR A 26 9.18 0.08 1.23
C THR A 26 8.99 1.29 0.31
N ILE A 27 8.28 1.13 -0.81
CA ILE A 27 7.99 2.25 -1.74
C ILE A 27 7.17 3.33 -1.03
N LEU A 28 6.10 2.92 -0.34
CA LEU A 28 5.19 3.82 0.37
C LEU A 28 5.90 4.67 1.44
N SER A 29 6.94 4.11 2.08
CA SER A 29 7.74 4.84 3.07
C SER A 29 8.54 6.01 2.47
N TYR A 30 8.84 5.97 1.18
CA TYR A 30 9.52 7.06 0.46
C TYR A 30 8.55 8.05 -0.19
N THR A 31 7.25 7.79 -0.21
CA THR A 31 6.23 8.61 -0.87
C THR A 31 5.18 9.13 0.13
N PRO A 32 5.56 9.98 1.09
CA PRO A 32 4.63 10.47 2.13
C PRO A 32 3.51 11.35 1.58
N GLN A 33 3.68 11.94 0.38
CA GLN A 33 2.67 12.76 -0.29
C GLN A 33 1.69 11.94 -1.13
N LEU A 34 1.76 10.61 -1.09
CA LEU A 34 0.94 9.76 -1.93
C LEU A 34 -0.55 9.95 -1.61
N ARG A 35 -1.33 10.24 -2.65
CA ARG A 35 -2.77 10.44 -2.62
C ARG A 35 -3.53 9.30 -3.28
N CYS A 36 -2.92 8.71 -4.31
CA CYS A 36 -3.51 7.61 -5.06
C CYS A 36 -2.53 6.44 -5.21
N LEU A 37 -2.97 5.26 -4.81
CA LEU A 37 -2.29 3.98 -4.99
C LEU A 37 -3.15 3.08 -5.88
N LYS A 38 -2.62 2.63 -7.02
CA LYS A 38 -3.27 1.63 -7.86
C LYS A 38 -2.34 0.49 -8.16
N ILE A 39 -2.77 -0.69 -7.77
CA ILE A 39 -2.10 -1.96 -8.03
C ILE A 39 -3.08 -2.78 -8.88
N PHE A 40 -2.57 -3.41 -9.93
CA PHE A 40 -3.40 -4.20 -10.86
C PHE A 40 -3.08 -5.70 -10.83
N ASN A 41 -1.90 -6.08 -10.34
CA ASN A 41 -1.51 -7.49 -10.18
C ASN A 41 -1.53 -7.91 -8.72
N SER A 42 -1.60 -9.23 -8.47
CA SER A 42 -1.63 -9.80 -7.12
C SER A 42 -0.48 -9.30 -6.27
N ILE A 43 -0.78 -9.07 -4.99
CA ILE A 43 0.22 -8.73 -3.98
C ILE A 43 0.48 -10.00 -3.18
N ASP A 44 1.73 -10.44 -3.15
CA ASP A 44 2.13 -11.57 -2.30
C ASP A 44 2.27 -11.10 -0.85
N ILE A 45 1.64 -11.85 0.06
CA ILE A 45 1.70 -11.58 1.48
C ILE A 45 2.86 -12.35 2.07
N ASP A 46 3.99 -11.67 2.20
CA ASP A 46 5.10 -12.18 2.99
C ASP A 46 4.65 -12.33 4.45
N THR A 47 4.93 -13.48 5.06
CA THR A 47 4.48 -13.91 6.41
C THR A 47 4.86 -12.98 7.58
N ASN A 48 5.62 -11.92 7.34
CA ASN A 48 6.15 -10.98 8.35
C ASN A 48 5.42 -9.63 8.44
N ILE A 49 4.14 -9.53 8.03
CA ILE A 49 3.33 -8.28 8.10
C ILE A 49 3.38 -7.59 9.47
N GLN A 50 3.57 -8.33 10.57
CA GLN A 50 3.65 -7.81 11.93
C GLN A 50 4.90 -6.94 12.18
N THR A 51 5.97 -7.12 11.41
CA THR A 51 7.23 -6.35 11.55
C THR A 51 7.26 -5.05 10.77
N ILE A 52 6.26 -4.82 9.91
CA ILE A 52 6.21 -3.64 9.05
C ILE A 52 5.93 -2.41 9.91
N LEU A 53 6.91 -1.50 9.94
CA LEU A 53 6.84 -0.20 10.61
C LEU A 53 5.55 0.55 10.23
N PRO A 54 4.95 1.31 11.17
CA PRO A 54 3.77 2.10 10.87
C PRO A 54 4.12 3.14 9.80
N ILE A 55 3.51 3.03 8.61
CA ILE A 55 3.60 4.05 7.57
C ILE A 55 2.41 4.97 7.73
N THR A 56 2.67 6.25 7.94
CA THR A 56 1.61 7.26 7.94
C THR A 56 1.38 7.76 6.52
N LEU A 57 0.37 7.21 5.85
CA LEU A 57 -0.10 7.68 4.54
C LEU A 57 -1.17 8.76 4.70
N SER A 58 -0.82 9.86 5.37
CA SER A 58 -1.76 10.90 5.85
C SER A 58 -2.53 11.63 4.75
N ASN A 59 -2.12 11.47 3.49
CA ASN A 59 -2.72 12.09 2.32
C ASN A 59 -3.40 11.10 1.37
N LEU A 60 -3.33 9.80 1.66
CA LEU A 60 -3.88 8.79 0.78
C LEU A 60 -5.41 8.81 0.82
N THR A 61 -6.02 9.09 -0.34
CA THR A 61 -7.47 9.19 -0.51
C THR A 61 -8.03 8.11 -1.41
N ASP A 62 -7.20 7.50 -2.25
CA ASP A 62 -7.63 6.58 -3.30
C ASP A 62 -6.75 5.33 -3.32
N ILE A 63 -7.36 4.16 -3.16
CA ILE A 63 -6.71 2.86 -3.26
C ILE A 63 -7.44 1.98 -4.27
N SER A 64 -6.67 1.30 -5.12
CA SER A 64 -7.14 0.20 -5.96
C SER A 64 -6.20 -0.98 -5.80
N ILE A 65 -6.70 -2.12 -5.32
CA ILE A 65 -5.90 -3.31 -5.05
C ILE A 65 -6.67 -4.55 -5.55
N PRO A 66 -6.00 -5.49 -6.24
CA PRO A 66 -6.60 -6.77 -6.55
C PRO A 66 -6.52 -7.69 -5.32
N MET A 67 -7.62 -8.35 -5.00
CA MET A 67 -7.69 -9.35 -3.93
C MET A 67 -7.53 -10.77 -4.45
N ASN A 68 -6.79 -10.93 -5.54
CA ASN A 68 -6.41 -12.24 -6.04
C ASN A 68 -5.45 -12.86 -5.02
N ASP A 69 -5.83 -14.02 -4.48
CA ASP A 69 -5.03 -14.81 -3.52
C ASP A 69 -4.81 -14.19 -2.13
N VAL A 70 -5.38 -13.01 -1.86
CA VAL A 70 -5.32 -12.33 -0.55
C VAL A 70 -6.52 -12.76 0.30
N LYS A 71 -6.27 -13.28 1.51
CA LYS A 71 -7.36 -13.58 2.45
C LYS A 71 -7.96 -12.28 2.99
N PHE A 72 -9.25 -12.32 3.28
CA PHE A 72 -9.97 -11.14 3.76
C PHE A 72 -9.38 -10.58 5.07
N ASP A 73 -8.97 -11.44 5.99
CA ASP A 73 -8.34 -11.04 7.26
C ASP A 73 -7.02 -10.28 7.05
N GLU A 74 -6.25 -10.66 6.04
CA GLU A 74 -4.99 -10.01 5.69
C GLU A 74 -5.22 -8.65 5.04
N PHE A 75 -6.23 -8.54 4.20
CA PHE A 75 -6.70 -7.27 3.66
C PHE A 75 -7.20 -6.33 4.75
N GLU A 76 -7.91 -6.83 5.76
CA GLU A 76 -8.36 -6.03 6.89
C GLU A 76 -7.17 -5.41 7.64
N ILE A 77 -6.10 -6.18 7.88
CA ILE A 77 -4.87 -5.69 8.50
C ILE A 77 -4.26 -4.55 7.67
N LEU A 78 -4.25 -4.67 6.34
CA LEU A 78 -3.76 -3.63 5.43
C LEU A 78 -4.57 -2.34 5.56
N ILE A 79 -5.90 -2.44 5.45
CA ILE A 79 -6.79 -1.29 5.50
C ILE A 79 -6.70 -0.58 6.86
N ARG A 80 -6.64 -1.32 7.96
CA ARG A 80 -6.44 -0.77 9.31
C ARG A 80 -5.13 0.04 9.44
N LYS A 81 -4.09 -0.30 8.67
CA LYS A 81 -2.80 0.44 8.67
C LYS A 81 -2.81 1.69 7.78
N ILE A 82 -3.74 1.79 6.82
CA ILE A 82 -3.78 2.87 5.82
C ILE A 82 -4.88 3.94 6.17
N ASP A 83 -5.32 3.92 7.42
CA ASP A 83 -6.48 4.59 8.05
C ASP A 83 -6.92 6.04 7.66
N ALA A 84 -8.20 6.27 8.02
CA ALA A 84 -9.01 7.47 8.25
C ALA A 84 -9.41 8.39 7.09
N LYS A 85 -8.53 8.68 6.13
CA LYS A 85 -8.83 9.64 5.05
C LYS A 85 -9.16 9.02 3.70
N LEU A 86 -9.16 7.69 3.64
CA LEU A 86 -9.51 6.96 2.43
C LEU A 86 -10.94 7.33 2.01
N LYS A 87 -11.07 7.90 0.81
CA LYS A 87 -12.35 8.28 0.20
C LYS A 87 -12.83 7.23 -0.78
N VAL A 88 -11.88 6.59 -1.46
CA VAL A 88 -12.15 5.62 -2.52
C VAL A 88 -11.33 4.37 -2.27
N LEU A 89 -12.04 3.26 -2.08
CA LEU A 89 -11.47 1.91 -2.01
C LEU A 89 -12.04 1.10 -3.17
N ARG A 90 -11.17 0.68 -4.09
CA ARG A 90 -11.50 -0.25 -5.17
C ARG A 90 -10.84 -1.59 -4.90
N VAL A 91 -11.68 -2.60 -4.73
CA VAL A 91 -11.26 -3.98 -4.62
C VAL A 91 -11.69 -4.68 -5.88
N THR A 92 -10.73 -5.31 -6.57
CA THR A 92 -11.01 -6.12 -7.76
C THR A 92 -10.70 -7.57 -7.47
N THR A 93 -11.61 -8.47 -7.78
CA THR A 93 -11.36 -9.91 -7.81
C THR A 93 -11.35 -10.33 -9.27
N GLN A 94 -10.29 -11.03 -9.71
CA GLN A 94 -10.37 -11.73 -11.00
C GLN A 94 -11.34 -12.90 -10.85
N SER A 95 -12.20 -13.07 -11.86
CA SER A 95 -13.13 -14.20 -11.99
C SER A 95 -12.43 -15.40 -12.60
#